data_AF-A0A382X507-F1
#
_entry.id   AF-A0A382X507-F1
#
_cell.length_a   1.000
_cell.length_b   1.000
_cell.length_c   1.000
_cell.angle_alpha   90.00
_cell.angle_beta   90.00
_cell.angle_gamma   90.00
#
_symmetry.space_group_name_H-M   'P 1'
#
loop_
_entity.id
_entity.type
_entity.pdbx_description
1 polymer ?
#
loop_
_entity_poly.entity_id
_entity_poly.type
_entity_poly.pdbx_seq_one_letter_code
_entity_poly.pdbx_strand_id
1 'polypeptide(L)'
;MTKTTQTQRVANALQGGAELTAKQITSRYGVKNVRAVISKLRSEGFSIYLNKRVSSYDGETYMKYALGTPRRSVVAAGYAALNAA
;
A
#
# COMPACT_ATOMS: atom_id res chain seq x y z
N MET A 1 -4.17 -25.37 8.53
CA MET A 1 -4.68 -24.25 7.72
C MET A 1 -4.12 -22.94 8.26
N THR A 2 -3.16 -22.32 7.58
CA THR A 2 -2.64 -21.01 7.98
C THR A 2 -3.70 -19.96 7.70
N LYS A 3 -4.29 -19.37 8.75
CA LYS A 3 -5.30 -18.32 8.61
C LYS A 3 -4.63 -17.07 8.03
N THR A 4 -4.74 -16.88 6.71
CA THR A 4 -4.18 -15.68 6.05
C THR A 4 -4.85 -14.45 6.66
N THR A 5 -4.05 -13.58 7.27
CA THR A 5 -4.54 -12.37 7.91
C THR A 5 -5.12 -11.41 6.87
N GLN A 6 -6.04 -10.54 7.27
CA GLN A 6 -6.56 -9.50 6.36
C GLN A 6 -5.42 -8.67 5.75
N THR A 7 -4.39 -8.37 6.53
CA THR A 7 -3.18 -7.67 6.08
C THR A 7 -2.44 -8.43 4.99
N GLN A 8 -2.24 -9.74 5.13
CA GLN A 8 -1.61 -10.57 4.11
C GLN A 8 -2.45 -10.64 2.83
N ARG A 9 -3.78 -10.70 2.92
CA ARG A 9 -4.65 -10.67 1.73
C ARG A 9 -4.53 -9.36 0.96
N VAL A 10 -4.41 -8.23 1.67
CA VAL A 10 -4.15 -6.92 1.07
C VAL A 10 -2.75 -6.87 0.47
N ALA A 11 -1.72 -7.36 1.17
CA ALA A 11 -0.35 -7.43 0.67
C ALA A 11 -0.28 -8.21 -0.65
N ASN A 12 -0.86 -9.42 -0.68
CA ASN A 12 -0.87 -10.27 -1.87
C ASN A 12 -1.56 -9.59 -3.05
N ALA A 13 -2.67 -8.87 -2.81
CA ALA A 13 -3.35 -8.12 -3.86
C ALA A 13 -2.49 -7.00 -4.43
N LEU A 14 -1.83 -6.21 -3.57
CA LEU A 14 -0.95 -5.12 -3.99
C LEU A 14 0.31 -5.64 -4.70
N GLN A 15 0.89 -6.75 -4.23
CA GLN A 15 2.02 -7.43 -4.89
C GLN A 15 1.64 -7.98 -6.26
N GLY A 16 0.41 -8.46 -6.43
CA GLY A 16 -0.15 -8.85 -7.72
C GLY A 16 -0.44 -7.69 -8.68
N GLY A 17 -0.08 -6.45 -8.31
CA GLY A 17 -0.26 -5.26 -9.15
C GLY A 17 -1.64 -4.61 -9.02
N ALA A 18 -2.47 -5.02 -8.06
CA ALA A 18 -3.77 -4.39 -7.86
C ALA A 18 -3.61 -2.95 -7.36
N GLU A 19 -4.32 -2.02 -8.00
CA GLU A 19 -4.47 -0.65 -7.50
C GLU A 19 -5.87 -0.47 -6.89
N LEU A 20 -5.94 -0.31 -5.56
CA LEU A 20 -7.21 -0.36 -4.84
C LEU A 20 -7.46 0.91 -4.03
N THR A 21 -8.69 1.43 -4.07
CA THR A 21 -9.12 2.51 -3.18
C THR A 21 -9.35 1.98 -1.75
N ALA A 22 -9.36 2.86 -0.76
CA ALA A 22 -9.68 2.47 0.62
C ALA A 22 -11.05 1.76 0.71
N LYS A 23 -12.06 2.27 0.00
CA LYS A 23 -13.40 1.67 -0.06
C LYS A 23 -13.36 0.25 -0.63
N GLN A 24 -12.58 0.03 -1.69
CA GLN A 24 -12.41 -1.30 -2.29
C GLN A 24 -11.69 -2.27 -1.35
N ILE A 25 -10.67 -1.80 -0.61
CA ILE A 25 -9.95 -2.64 0.36
C ILE A 25 -10.89 -3.07 1.51
N THR A 26 -11.67 -2.13 2.07
CA THR A 26 -12.65 -2.44 3.11
C THR A 26 -13.70 -3.42 2.61
N SER A 27 -14.26 -3.20 1.42
CA SER A 27 -15.30 -4.06 0.83
C SER A 27 -14.79 -5.46 0.51
N ARG A 28 -13.60 -5.60 -0.10
CA ARG A 28 -13.07 -6.90 -0.55
C ARG A 28 -12.44 -7.73 0.56
N TYR A 29 -11.84 -7.09 1.56
CA TYR A 29 -11.01 -7.77 2.57
C TYR A 29 -11.48 -7.57 4.01
N GLY A 30 -12.58 -6.83 4.24
CA GLY A 30 -13.16 -6.63 5.57
C GLY A 30 -12.29 -5.78 6.51
N VAL A 31 -11.37 -4.98 5.95
CA VAL A 31 -10.45 -4.15 6.73
C VAL A 31 -11.17 -2.91 7.24
N LYS A 32 -11.32 -2.80 8.57
CA LYS A 32 -11.94 -1.64 9.23
C LYS A 32 -11.06 -0.38 9.15
N ASN A 33 -9.76 -0.52 9.40
CA ASN A 33 -8.81 0.59 9.36
C ASN A 33 -7.73 0.34 8.29
N VAL A 34 -8.02 0.76 7.06
CA VAL A 34 -7.11 0.59 5.92
C VAL A 34 -5.78 1.32 6.14
N ARG A 35 -5.81 2.52 6.73
CA ARG A 35 -4.60 3.31 6.98
C ARG A 35 -3.63 2.57 7.89
N ALA A 36 -4.13 1.95 8.96
CA ALA A 36 -3.31 1.16 9.87
C ALA A 36 -2.70 -0.06 9.18
N VAL A 37 -3.48 -0.76 8.36
CA VAL A 37 -2.98 -1.92 7.58
C VAL A 37 -1.87 -1.50 6.61
N ILE A 38 -2.08 -0.43 5.84
CA ILE A 38 -1.06 0.06 4.90
C ILE A 38 0.18 0.56 5.65
N SER A 39 0.02 1.23 6.80
CA SER A 39 1.15 1.65 7.64
C SER A 39 1.97 0.46 8.09
N LYS A 40 1.32 -0.61 8.56
CA LYS A 40 1.98 -1.85 8.96
C LYS A 40 2.76 -2.46 7.79
N LEU A 41 2.15 -2.54 6.61
CA LEU A 41 2.82 -3.06 5.41
C LEU A 41 4.04 -2.22 5.02
N ARG A 42 3.99 -0.89 5.16
CA ARG A 42 5.17 -0.04 4.92
C ARG A 42 6.29 -0.31 5.91
N SER A 43 5.95 -0.51 7.19
CA SER A 43 6.92 -0.90 8.22
C SER A 43 7.52 -2.29 7.96
N GLU A 44 6.79 -3.19 7.30
CA GLU A 44 7.28 -4.50 6.85
C GLU A 44 8.17 -4.41 5.58
N GLY A 45 8.38 -3.21 5.03
CA GLY A 45 9.27 -2.97 3.88
C GLY A 45 8.55 -2.85 2.52
N PHE A 46 7.22 -2.90 2.48
CA PHE A 46 6.49 -2.72 1.22
C PHE A 46 6.47 -1.24 0.79
N SER A 47 6.92 -0.97 -0.44
CA SER A 47 6.85 0.37 -1.03
C SER A 47 5.44 0.66 -1.58
N ILE A 48 4.54 1.03 -0.68
CA ILE A 48 3.13 1.31 -1.03
C ILE A 48 2.90 2.82 -1.09
N TYR A 49 2.42 3.30 -2.24
CA TYR A 49 2.08 4.71 -2.46
C TYR A 49 0.57 4.93 -2.45
N LEU A 50 0.16 6.16 -2.10
CA LEU A 50 -1.22 6.62 -2.23
C LEU A 50 -1.27 7.61 -3.40
N ASN A 51 -1.69 7.11 -4.55
CA ASN A 51 -1.72 7.87 -5.78
C ASN A 51 -3.05 8.61 -5.90
N LYS A 52 -3.00 9.93 -6.06
CA LYS A 52 -4.18 10.74 -6.41
C LYS A 52 -4.45 10.60 -7.90
N ARG A 53 -5.70 10.36 -8.26
CA ARG A 53 -6.18 10.26 -9.64
C ARG A 53 -7.43 11.10 -9.78
N VAL A 54 -7.61 11.69 -10.95
CA VAL A 54 -8.85 12.39 -11.32
C VAL A 54 -9.63 11.44 -12.23
N SER A 55 -10.89 11.25 -11.93
CA SER A 55 -11.79 10.45 -12.75
C SER A 55 -12.17 11.22 -14.01
N SER A 56 -12.04 10.57 -15.16
CA SER A 56 -12.41 11.15 -16.45
C SER A 56 -13.93 11.20 -16.67
N TYR A 57 -14.72 10.55 -15.82
CA TYR A 57 -16.16 10.44 -15.95
C TYR A 57 -16.90 11.58 -15.25
N ASP A 58 -16.56 11.84 -13.99
CA ASP A 58 -17.22 12.80 -13.09
C ASP A 58 -16.29 13.95 -12.64
N GLY A 59 -15.00 13.90 -13.02
CA GLY A 59 -14.01 14.89 -12.59
C GLY A 59 -13.59 14.77 -11.13
N GLU A 60 -14.11 13.79 -10.38
CA GLU A 60 -13.81 13.65 -8.96
C GLU A 60 -12.38 13.11 -8.74
N THR A 61 -11.74 13.60 -7.69
CA THR A 61 -10.43 13.10 -7.27
C THR A 61 -10.61 11.91 -6.35
N TYR A 62 -10.02 10.77 -6.71
CA TYR A 62 -9.94 9.59 -5.86
C TYR A 62 -8.50 9.19 -5.59
N MET A 63 -8.30 8.36 -4.55
CA MET A 63 -6.97 7.89 -4.16
C MET A 63 -6.89 6.37 -4.22
N LYS A 64 -5.82 5.84 -4.82
CA LYS A 64 -5.54 4.41 -4.91
C LYS A 64 -4.23 4.07 -4.21
N TYR A 65 -4.26 2.98 -3.46
CA TYR A 65 -3.05 2.33 -2.96
C TYR A 65 -2.50 1.40 -4.04
N ALA A 66 -1.21 1.52 -4.31
CA ALA A 66 -0.50 0.68 -5.26
C ALA A 66 0.91 0.40 -4.73
N LEU A 67 1.42 -0.81 -4.99
CA LEU A 67 2.84 -1.09 -4.85
C LEU A 67 3.58 -0.33 -5.95
N GLY A 68 4.65 0.39 -5.60
CA GLY A 68 5.45 1.11 -6.57
C GLY A 68 6.94 0.84 -6.40
N THR A 69 7.72 1.35 -7.34
CA THR A 69 9.18 1.36 -7.23
C THR A 69 9.60 2.30 -6.10
N PRO A 70 10.44 1.87 -5.15
CA PRO A 70 10.91 2.76 -4.10
C PRO A 70 11.69 3.92 -4.70
N ARG A 71 11.40 5.14 -4.24
CA ARG A 71 12.14 6.34 -4.63
C ARG A 71 13.61 6.20 -4.25
N ARG A 72 14.52 6.65 -5.11
CA ARG A 72 15.98 6.62 -4.88
C ARG A 72 16.38 7.22 -3.53
N SER A 73 15.72 8.29 -3.09
CA SER A 73 15.96 8.91 -1.78
C SER A 73 15.65 8.00 -0.59
N VAL A 74 14.58 7.20 -0.70
CA VAL A 74 14.21 6.23 0.35
C VAL A 74 15.24 5.11 0.41
N VAL A 75 15.70 4.63 -0.75
CA VAL A 75 16.76 3.60 -0.83
C VAL A 75 18.06 4.11 -0.24
N ALA A 76 18.50 5.32 -0.62
CA ALA A 76 19.71 5.94 -0.09
C ALA A 76 19.64 6.15 1.43
N ALA A 77 18.50 6.62 1.95
CA ALA A 77 18.27 6.76 3.39
C ALA A 77 18.34 5.41 4.13
N GLY A 78 17.81 4.34 3.51
CA GLY A 78 17.92 2.98 4.04
C GLY A 78 19.36 2.53 4.19
N TYR A 79 20.19 2.68 3.14
CA TYR A 79 21.61 2.34 3.21
C TYR A 79 22.39 3.22 4.19
N ALA A 80 22.09 4.53 4.26
CA ALA A 80 22.71 5.42 5.23
C ALA A 80 22.42 4.98 6.67
N ALA A 81 21.18 4.58 6.96
CA ALA A 81 20.80 4.07 8.28
C ALA A 81 21.48 2.73 8.62
N LEU A 82 21.58 1.81 7.66
CA LEU A 82 22.27 0.52 7.84
C LEU A 82 23.77 0.70 8.09
N ASN A 83 24.40 1.69 7.46
CA ASN A 83 25.82 1.98 7.68
C ASN A 83 26.11 2.66 9.03
N ALA A 84 25.09 3.27 9.66
CA ALA A 84 25.21 3.96 10.93
C ALA A 84 24.86 3.07 12.15
N ALA A 85 24.34 1.86 11.90
CA ALA A 85 23.99 0.87 12.92
C ALA A 85 25.20 -0.02 13.25
#